data_AF-A0A0G3H1Y5-F1
#
_entry.id   AF-A0A0G3H1Y5-F1
#
_cell.length_a   1.000
_cell.length_b   1.000
_cell.length_c   1.000
_cell.angle_alpha   90.00
_cell.angle_beta   90.00
_cell.angle_gamma   90.00
#
_symmetry.space_group_name_H-M   'P 1'
#
loop_
_entity.id
_entity.type
_entity.pdbx_description
1 polymer ?
#
loop_
_entity_poly.entity_id
_entity_poly.type
_entity_poly.pdbx_seq_one_letter_code
_entity_poly.pdbx_strand_id
1 'polypeptide(L)'
;MIRTDVVLYASGGEMTVGRRVATHVYGAFEVVLPEGQEQHSSVVDPRIQNGYICRPFKPVAPGRFNFGFVRADVTLNLQSQSSDLERVVDAAQERVSGDVFFERDIGVEGLGRFVPTRHFDVGDTVSVAVWGLRVPAVVTGIDAVSDAESGLLAWRVHVGGQLVSDLDAVSANNEQIRRQIAQERAQRLREAGALSTKVASVESKAEEAESKAAQAGESAEAAMRRAIAANTEASAANARAIRTNQFVLSGMPRLLHIDTNKTNAFTSSAGELNNGADFGYLLWTGGLLSPQGEVTFTATGAWTGAILMHAVTGDGYSDVTTAFITADTRSHVSIAGALFQNYKSATVWIFPNPTV
;
A
#
# COMPACT_ATOMS: atom_id res chain seq x y z
N MET A 1 -16.51 34.19 46.64
CA MET A 1 -15.38 34.28 47.61
C MET A 1 -15.95 34.24 49.03
N ILE A 2 -15.25 33.68 50.02
CA ILE A 2 -15.76 33.64 51.42
C ILE A 2 -15.51 34.99 52.09
N ARG A 3 -16.58 35.66 52.55
CA ARG A 3 -16.58 36.97 53.24
C ARG A 3 -17.02 36.80 54.69
N THR A 4 -16.07 36.44 55.56
CA THR A 4 -16.34 36.22 57.00
C THR A 4 -16.55 37.52 57.78
N ASP A 5 -16.17 38.66 57.20
CA ASP A 5 -16.31 40.01 57.74
C ASP A 5 -17.68 40.64 57.48
N VAL A 6 -18.45 40.11 56.52
CA VAL A 6 -19.81 40.55 56.18
C VAL A 6 -20.83 39.74 56.99
N VAL A 7 -21.61 40.46 57.80
CA VAL A 7 -22.68 39.88 58.63
C VAL A 7 -24.03 40.50 58.27
N LEU A 8 -24.93 39.70 57.73
CA LEU A 8 -26.30 40.08 57.40
C LEU A 8 -27.25 39.58 58.49
N TYR A 9 -28.33 40.29 58.78
CA TYR A 9 -29.29 39.95 59.84
C TYR A 9 -30.64 39.57 59.23
N ALA A 10 -31.15 38.39 59.57
CA ALA A 10 -32.48 37.99 59.13
C ALA A 10 -33.54 38.44 60.15
N SER A 11 -34.52 39.24 59.73
CA SER A 11 -35.73 39.54 60.50
C SER A 11 -36.72 38.38 60.38
N GLY A 12 -36.44 37.29 61.11
CA GLY A 12 -37.23 36.05 61.09
C GLY A 12 -37.04 35.19 59.84
N GLY A 13 -37.57 33.95 59.87
CA GLY A 13 -37.48 32.98 58.78
C GLY A 13 -37.82 31.56 59.23
N GLU A 14 -38.05 30.66 58.28
CA GLU A 14 -38.10 29.22 58.52
C GLU A 14 -36.70 28.64 58.28
N MET A 15 -36.15 27.92 59.26
CA MET A 15 -34.86 27.27 59.14
C MET A 15 -35.07 25.77 59.30
N THR A 16 -34.91 25.00 58.23
CA THR A 16 -34.91 23.54 58.30
C THR A 16 -33.49 23.07 58.58
N VAL A 17 -33.19 22.89 59.86
CA VAL A 17 -31.92 22.31 60.29
C VAL A 17 -32.01 20.79 60.19
N GLY A 18 -31.31 20.21 59.22
CA GLY A 18 -31.03 18.78 59.24
C GLY A 18 -30.23 18.43 60.51
N ARG A 19 -30.71 17.46 61.30
CA ARG A 19 -29.97 17.00 62.49
C ARG A 19 -28.65 16.39 62.04
N ARG A 20 -27.52 17.00 62.43
CA ARG A 20 -26.19 16.42 62.20
C ARG A 20 -26.01 15.20 63.11
N VAL A 21 -25.81 14.03 62.51
CA VAL A 21 -25.44 12.79 63.20
C VAL A 21 -23.99 12.47 62.86
N ALA A 22 -23.20 12.00 63.82
CA ALA A 22 -21.84 11.54 63.54
C ALA A 22 -21.94 10.23 62.73
N THR A 23 -21.84 10.33 61.41
CA THR A 23 -22.03 9.19 60.51
C THR A 23 -20.68 8.60 60.10
N HIS A 24 -20.52 7.31 60.41
CA HIS A 24 -19.40 6.51 59.91
C HIS A 24 -19.75 5.98 58.52
N VAL A 25 -18.81 6.08 57.58
CA VAL A 25 -18.98 5.49 56.24
C VAL A 25 -18.34 4.12 56.24
N TYR A 26 -19.04 3.09 55.76
CA TYR A 26 -18.48 1.76 55.62
C TYR A 26 -18.80 1.19 54.25
N GLY A 27 -18.01 0.23 53.77
CA GLY A 27 -18.31 -0.40 52.48
C GLY A 27 -17.30 -1.48 52.12
N ALA A 28 -17.55 -2.14 51.00
CA ALA A 28 -16.65 -3.12 50.43
C ALA A 28 -15.72 -2.49 49.38
N PHE A 29 -14.53 -3.07 49.21
CA PHE A 29 -13.65 -2.79 48.07
C PHE A 29 -13.99 -3.72 46.91
N GLU A 30 -14.43 -3.15 45.80
CA GLU A 30 -14.56 -3.82 44.51
C GLU A 30 -13.25 -3.64 43.74
N VAL A 31 -12.52 -4.73 43.50
CA VAL A 31 -11.21 -4.67 42.84
C VAL A 31 -11.34 -5.11 41.39
N VAL A 32 -11.08 -4.20 40.46
CA VAL A 32 -10.97 -4.51 39.03
C VAL A 32 -9.52 -4.86 38.72
N LEU A 33 -9.30 -6.14 38.37
CA LEU A 33 -7.99 -6.68 38.04
C LEU A 33 -7.62 -6.42 36.58
N PRO A 34 -6.32 -6.30 36.24
CA PRO A 34 -5.86 -6.23 34.86
C PRO A 34 -6.14 -7.53 34.10
N GLU A 35 -6.28 -7.43 32.78
CA GLU A 35 -6.55 -8.55 31.90
C GLU A 35 -5.47 -9.65 32.06
N GLY A 36 -5.91 -10.89 32.32
CA GLY A 36 -5.03 -12.05 32.54
C GLY A 36 -4.60 -12.29 34.00
N GLN A 37 -5.09 -11.50 34.96
CA GLN A 37 -4.90 -11.77 36.39
C GLN A 37 -6.19 -12.23 37.05
N GLU A 38 -6.16 -13.39 37.69
CA GLU A 38 -7.22 -13.86 38.57
C GLU A 38 -6.89 -13.47 40.01
N GLN A 39 -7.93 -13.09 40.78
CA GLN A 39 -7.77 -12.88 42.20
C GLN A 39 -7.36 -14.23 42.81
N HIS A 40 -6.22 -14.29 43.51
CA HIS A 40 -5.81 -15.49 44.24
C HIS A 40 -6.88 -15.85 45.28
N SER A 41 -7.87 -16.64 44.87
CA SER A 41 -9.08 -16.98 45.61
C SER A 41 -8.87 -18.19 46.52
N SER A 42 -7.63 -18.51 46.86
CA SER A 42 -7.29 -19.76 47.55
C SER A 42 -7.31 -19.67 49.08
N VAL A 43 -7.62 -18.50 49.69
CA VAL A 43 -7.53 -18.33 51.15
C VAL A 43 -8.72 -17.61 51.81
N VAL A 44 -9.66 -17.00 51.07
CA VAL A 44 -10.78 -16.25 51.66
C VAL A 44 -12.10 -16.87 51.24
N ASP A 45 -12.93 -17.26 52.22
CA ASP A 45 -14.31 -17.73 52.02
C ASP A 45 -15.05 -16.75 51.09
N PRO A 46 -15.71 -17.21 50.01
CA PRO A 46 -16.42 -16.34 49.06
C PRO A 46 -17.53 -15.49 49.70
N ARG A 47 -17.92 -15.77 50.94
CA ARG A 47 -18.85 -14.95 51.74
C ARG A 47 -18.18 -13.76 52.44
N ILE A 48 -16.85 -13.73 52.50
CA ILE A 48 -16.07 -12.71 53.20
C ILE A 48 -15.53 -11.72 52.17
N GLN A 49 -15.87 -10.44 52.34
CA GLN A 49 -15.41 -9.34 51.50
C GLN A 49 -14.51 -8.42 52.31
N ASN A 50 -13.45 -7.90 51.68
CA ASN A 50 -12.63 -6.87 52.27
C ASN A 50 -13.40 -5.55 52.26
N GLY A 51 -13.59 -4.98 53.45
CA GLY A 51 -14.29 -3.72 53.61
C GLY A 51 -13.50 -2.71 54.43
N TYR A 52 -14.06 -1.51 54.52
CA TYR A 52 -13.49 -0.39 55.26
C TYR A 52 -14.54 0.27 56.15
N ILE A 53 -14.08 0.98 57.18
CA ILE A 53 -14.90 1.89 57.99
C ILE A 53 -14.10 3.18 58.15
N CYS A 54 -14.67 4.29 57.67
CA CYS A 54 -14.11 5.62 57.80
C CYS A 54 -14.88 6.42 58.86
N ARG A 55 -14.13 7.09 59.75
CA ARG A 55 -14.68 8.00 60.75
C ARG A 55 -14.94 9.36 60.09
N PRO A 56 -15.98 10.10 60.53
CA PRO A 56 -16.26 11.42 59.99
C PRO A 56 -15.05 12.36 60.22
N PHE A 57 -14.65 13.07 59.16
CA PHE A 57 -13.47 13.96 59.21
C PHE A 57 -13.72 15.25 59.99
N LYS A 58 -14.97 15.73 60.02
CA LYS A 58 -15.37 16.93 60.77
C LYS A 58 -15.75 16.51 62.21
N PRO A 59 -15.14 17.12 63.25
CA PRO A 59 -15.49 16.82 64.64
C PRO A 59 -16.90 17.35 64.93
N VAL A 60 -17.90 16.46 64.89
CA VAL A 60 -19.23 16.74 65.43
C VAL A 60 -19.16 16.45 66.92
N ALA A 61 -19.52 17.40 67.78
CA ALA A 61 -19.63 17.15 69.22
C ALA A 61 -20.64 16.02 69.43
N PRO A 62 -20.20 14.79 69.76
CA PRO A 62 -21.09 13.66 69.76
C PRO A 62 -21.88 13.70 71.06
N GLY A 63 -23.18 13.96 70.96
CA GLY A 63 -24.09 13.50 72.03
C GLY A 63 -23.86 12.01 72.21
N ARG A 64 -23.83 11.52 73.46
CA ARG A 64 -23.44 10.14 73.86
C ARG A 64 -24.11 8.98 73.08
N PHE A 65 -25.15 9.25 72.29
CA PHE A 65 -25.93 8.24 71.54
C PHE A 65 -26.23 8.63 70.08
N ASN A 66 -25.53 9.61 69.49
CA ASN A 66 -25.82 10.08 68.13
C ASN A 66 -24.76 9.63 67.11
N PHE A 67 -24.76 8.36 66.73
CA PHE A 67 -23.95 7.83 65.64
C PHE A 67 -24.81 7.15 64.57
N GLY A 68 -24.45 7.35 63.31
CA GLY A 68 -25.06 6.71 62.14
C GLY A 68 -24.02 5.89 61.37
N PHE A 69 -24.48 4.97 60.54
CA PHE A 69 -23.66 4.24 59.59
C PHE A 69 -24.26 4.38 58.20
N VAL A 70 -23.42 4.71 57.21
CA VAL A 70 -23.83 4.76 55.81
C VAL A 70 -22.93 3.89 54.97
N ARG A 71 -23.57 3.06 54.13
CA ARG A 71 -22.88 2.17 53.23
C ARG A 71 -22.46 2.91 51.96
N ALA A 72 -21.20 2.78 51.56
CA ALA A 72 -20.66 3.27 50.30
C ALA A 72 -19.56 2.33 49.81
N ASP A 73 -19.82 1.57 48.75
CA ASP A 73 -18.84 0.63 48.20
C ASP A 73 -17.89 1.36 47.24
N VAL A 74 -16.62 0.95 47.19
CA VAL A 74 -15.52 1.67 46.52
C VAL A 74 -14.88 0.78 45.47
N THR A 75 -14.50 1.36 44.33
CA THR A 75 -13.85 0.63 43.24
C THR A 75 -12.36 0.97 43.16
N LEU A 76 -11.53 -0.09 43.20
CA LEU A 76 -10.08 -0.02 43.00
C LEU A 76 -9.74 -0.62 41.63
N ASN A 77 -9.30 0.21 40.71
CA ASN A 77 -8.89 -0.24 39.39
C ASN A 77 -7.37 -0.37 39.33
N LEU A 78 -6.88 -1.62 39.38
CA LEU A 78 -5.44 -1.91 39.34
C LEU A 78 -4.85 -1.78 37.93
N GLN A 79 -5.67 -1.83 36.88
CA GLN A 79 -5.22 -1.63 35.50
C GLN A 79 -4.84 -0.17 35.25
N SER A 80 -5.64 0.77 35.75
CA SER A 80 -5.41 2.21 35.60
C SER A 80 -4.70 2.84 36.80
N GLN A 81 -4.37 2.05 37.84
CA GLN A 81 -3.81 2.52 39.11
C GLN A 81 -4.63 3.66 39.74
N SER A 82 -5.95 3.55 39.67
CA SER A 82 -6.87 4.57 40.18
C SER A 82 -7.80 4.02 41.26
N SER A 83 -8.17 4.88 42.20
CA SER A 83 -9.06 4.60 43.32
C SER A 83 -10.06 5.73 43.42
N ASP A 84 -11.33 5.41 43.63
CA ASP A 84 -12.36 6.39 43.91
C ASP A 84 -12.76 6.48 45.39
N LEU A 85 -11.98 5.84 46.28
CA LEU A 85 -12.17 5.79 47.74
C LEU A 85 -12.47 7.18 48.33
N GLU A 86 -11.56 8.13 48.15
CA GLU A 86 -11.69 9.47 48.74
C GLU A 86 -12.98 10.16 48.28
N ARG A 87 -13.24 10.13 46.96
CA ARG A 87 -14.43 10.73 46.34
C ARG A 87 -15.73 10.12 46.88
N VAL A 88 -15.78 8.79 47.00
CA VAL A 88 -16.97 8.07 47.47
C VAL A 88 -17.21 8.30 48.96
N VAL A 89 -16.15 8.28 49.77
CA VAL A 89 -16.24 8.55 51.22
C VAL A 89 -16.66 9.98 51.49
N ASP A 90 -16.09 10.95 50.79
CA ASP A 90 -16.43 12.37 50.93
C ASP A 90 -17.89 12.61 50.56
N ALA A 91 -18.34 12.12 49.40
CA ALA A 91 -19.73 12.24 48.97
C ALA A 91 -20.71 11.55 49.94
N ALA A 92 -20.34 10.42 50.52
CA ALA A 92 -21.15 9.70 51.50
C ALA A 92 -21.23 10.44 52.84
N GLN A 93 -20.16 11.08 53.29
CA GLN A 93 -20.18 11.92 54.49
C GLN A 93 -20.97 13.21 54.28
N GLU A 94 -20.85 13.83 53.10
CA GLU A 94 -21.55 15.06 52.75
C GLU A 94 -23.07 14.86 52.71
N ARG A 95 -23.54 13.78 52.07
CA ARG A 95 -24.97 13.41 52.03
C ARG A 95 -25.65 13.31 53.40
N VAL A 96 -24.87 12.99 54.44
CA VAL A 96 -25.38 12.70 55.78
C VAL A 96 -24.98 13.80 56.78
N SER A 97 -24.27 14.82 56.31
CA SER A 97 -23.74 15.89 57.16
C SER A 97 -24.82 16.73 57.83
N GLY A 98 -26.11 16.52 57.47
CA GLY A 98 -27.23 17.27 57.98
C GLY A 98 -27.08 18.71 57.48
N ASP A 99 -27.42 18.90 56.21
CA ASP A 99 -27.31 20.21 55.59
C ASP A 99 -28.38 21.13 56.15
N VAL A 100 -27.96 22.36 56.44
CA VAL A 100 -28.86 23.42 56.88
C VAL A 100 -29.43 24.04 55.62
N PHE A 101 -30.70 23.75 55.34
CA PHE A 101 -31.44 24.46 54.30
C PHE A 101 -31.83 25.81 54.90
N PHE A 102 -31.13 26.85 54.45
CA PHE A 102 -31.43 28.22 54.80
C PHE A 102 -31.59 28.99 53.49
N GLU A 103 -32.79 29.49 53.25
CA GLU A 103 -33.11 30.37 52.14
C GLU A 103 -33.86 31.57 52.71
N ARG A 104 -33.39 32.78 52.39
CA ARG A 104 -34.04 33.99 52.86
C ARG A 104 -33.70 35.20 52.02
N ASP A 105 -34.67 36.09 51.96
CA ASP A 105 -34.50 37.44 51.47
C ASP A 105 -34.13 38.36 52.63
N ILE A 106 -32.97 39.00 52.56
CA ILE A 106 -32.51 40.01 53.50
C ILE A 106 -32.90 41.38 52.96
N GLY A 107 -33.78 42.07 53.69
CA GLY A 107 -34.15 43.47 53.44
C GLY A 107 -33.07 44.44 53.92
N VAL A 108 -33.26 45.73 53.63
CA VAL A 108 -32.29 46.81 53.94
C VAL A 108 -31.95 46.86 55.43
N GLU A 109 -32.94 46.63 56.29
CA GLU A 109 -32.78 46.54 57.75
C GLU A 109 -31.80 45.45 58.18
N GLY A 110 -31.70 44.37 57.39
CA GLY A 110 -30.81 43.25 57.63
C GLY A 110 -29.40 43.43 57.07
N LEU A 111 -29.19 44.37 56.14
CA LEU A 111 -27.88 44.64 55.56
C LEU A 111 -26.96 45.45 56.49
N GLY A 112 -27.54 46.19 57.43
CA GLY A 112 -26.81 47.04 58.36
C GLY A 112 -25.92 48.05 57.63
N ARG A 113 -24.60 47.94 57.78
CA ARG A 113 -23.61 48.81 57.11
C ARG A 113 -23.12 48.29 55.76
N PHE A 114 -23.53 47.08 55.36
CA PHE A 114 -23.02 46.43 54.17
C PHE A 114 -23.85 46.83 52.95
N VAL A 115 -23.17 47.11 51.83
CA VAL A 115 -23.77 47.61 50.61
C VAL A 115 -23.57 46.53 49.55
N PRO A 116 -24.66 45.96 49.01
CA PRO A 116 -24.58 44.96 47.94
C PRO A 116 -23.81 45.50 46.72
N THR A 117 -23.12 44.64 45.97
CA THR A 117 -22.23 44.96 44.82
C THR A 117 -20.96 45.77 45.15
N ARG A 118 -20.84 46.29 46.38
CA ARG A 118 -19.63 46.99 46.87
C ARG A 118 -18.87 46.16 47.88
N HIS A 119 -19.56 45.62 48.88
CA HIS A 119 -18.95 44.88 49.98
C HIS A 119 -19.03 43.36 49.80
N PHE A 120 -20.00 42.89 49.03
CA PHE A 120 -20.18 41.50 48.62
C PHE A 120 -20.98 41.47 47.31
N ASP A 121 -20.84 40.40 46.54
CA ASP A 121 -21.52 40.24 45.25
C ASP A 121 -22.21 38.87 45.16
N VAL A 122 -23.01 38.67 44.10
CA VAL A 122 -23.62 37.37 43.78
C VAL A 122 -22.52 36.31 43.66
N GLY A 123 -22.69 35.17 44.33
CA GLY A 123 -21.70 34.09 44.43
C GLY A 123 -20.72 34.21 45.60
N ASP A 124 -20.75 35.29 46.38
CA ASP A 124 -20.00 35.37 47.64
C ASP A 124 -20.71 34.63 48.77
N THR A 125 -19.92 34.03 49.68
CA THR A 125 -20.43 33.39 50.90
C THR A 125 -20.34 34.39 52.05
N VAL A 126 -21.47 34.78 52.63
CA VAL A 126 -21.58 35.75 53.72
C VAL A 126 -22.10 35.08 55.00
N SER A 127 -21.86 35.69 56.17
CA SER A 127 -22.42 35.18 57.43
C SER A 127 -23.80 35.78 57.68
N VAL A 128 -24.84 34.96 57.78
CA VAL A 128 -26.19 35.44 58.14
C VAL A 128 -26.47 35.11 59.60
N ALA A 129 -26.79 36.15 60.38
CA ALA A 129 -27.19 36.05 61.77
C ALA A 129 -28.70 35.81 61.86
N VAL A 130 -29.08 34.65 62.38
CA VAL A 130 -30.47 34.22 62.60
C VAL A 130 -30.59 33.69 64.02
N TRP A 131 -31.50 34.27 64.82
CA TRP A 131 -31.72 33.87 66.22
C TRP A 131 -30.45 33.76 67.08
N GLY A 132 -29.48 34.64 66.84
CA GLY A 132 -28.19 34.66 67.55
C GLY A 132 -27.13 33.68 67.02
N LEU A 133 -27.46 32.83 66.05
CA LEU A 133 -26.53 31.92 65.37
C LEU A 133 -26.04 32.53 64.05
N ARG A 134 -24.78 32.31 63.70
CA ARG A 134 -24.20 32.72 62.41
C ARG A 134 -24.14 31.51 61.48
N VAL A 135 -24.87 31.59 60.37
CA VAL A 135 -24.95 30.56 59.34
C VAL A 135 -24.25 31.07 58.08
N PRO A 136 -23.27 30.34 57.51
CA PRO A 136 -22.70 30.71 56.22
C PRO A 136 -23.74 30.45 55.12
N ALA A 137 -24.04 31.46 54.30
CA ALA A 137 -24.94 31.34 53.16
C ALA A 137 -24.36 32.03 51.92
N VAL A 138 -24.62 31.46 50.74
CA VAL A 138 -24.21 32.03 49.45
C VAL A 138 -25.23 33.06 49.02
N VAL A 139 -24.77 34.23 48.56
CA VAL A 139 -25.63 35.25 47.94
C VAL A 139 -26.00 34.77 46.53
N THR A 140 -27.29 34.49 46.32
CA THR A 140 -27.81 33.97 45.04
C THR A 140 -28.49 35.03 44.19
N GLY A 141 -28.85 36.18 44.76
CA GLY A 141 -29.43 37.30 44.04
C GLY A 141 -29.34 38.62 44.81
N ILE A 142 -29.28 39.73 44.08
CA ILE A 142 -29.30 41.09 44.63
C ILE A 142 -30.26 41.90 43.76
N ASP A 143 -31.37 42.34 44.35
CA ASP A 143 -32.41 43.10 43.67
C ASP A 143 -32.53 44.51 44.23
N ALA A 144 -32.67 45.47 43.31
CA ALA A 144 -33.00 46.84 43.61
C ALA A 144 -34.52 46.96 43.78
N VAL A 145 -35.00 47.24 44.99
CA VAL A 145 -36.41 47.47 45.29
C VAL A 145 -36.62 48.98 45.40
N SER A 146 -37.52 49.53 44.59
CA SER A 146 -37.96 50.92 44.76
C SER A 146 -39.18 50.93 45.68
N ASP A 147 -39.13 51.76 46.73
CA ASP A 147 -40.29 52.05 47.55
C ASP A 147 -41.09 53.20 46.92
N ALA A 148 -42.38 52.97 46.65
CA ALA A 148 -43.24 53.88 45.91
C ALA A 148 -43.56 55.17 46.68
N GLU A 149 -43.40 55.19 48.01
CA GLU A 149 -43.62 56.39 48.83
C GLU A 149 -42.37 57.23 49.06
N SER A 150 -41.19 56.60 49.18
CA SER A 150 -39.95 57.31 49.57
C SER A 150 -38.96 57.54 48.42
N GLY A 151 -39.14 56.91 47.26
CA GLY A 151 -38.25 57.04 46.10
C GLY A 151 -36.82 56.54 46.34
N LEU A 152 -36.55 55.94 47.51
CA LEU A 152 -35.26 55.37 47.87
C LEU A 152 -35.11 53.99 47.21
N LEU A 153 -33.98 53.82 46.51
CA LEU A 153 -33.49 52.53 46.04
C LEU A 153 -33.07 51.70 47.27
N ALA A 154 -33.96 50.84 47.72
CA ALA A 154 -33.69 49.80 48.70
C ALA A 154 -33.05 48.59 48.01
N TRP A 155 -32.30 47.79 48.76
CA TRP A 155 -31.75 46.53 48.28
C TRP A 155 -32.45 45.36 48.97
N ARG A 156 -32.75 44.33 48.19
CA ARG A 156 -33.15 43.00 48.67
C ARG A 156 -32.07 42.02 48.24
N VAL A 157 -31.54 41.25 49.18
CA VAL A 157 -30.49 40.28 48.91
C VAL A 157 -31.03 38.89 49.19
N HIS A 158 -31.03 38.05 48.15
CA HIS A 158 -31.37 36.64 48.24
C HIS A 158 -30.13 35.86 48.68
N VAL A 159 -30.25 35.16 49.81
CA VAL A 159 -29.20 34.27 50.34
C VAL A 159 -29.74 32.85 50.46
N GLY A 160 -28.94 31.88 50.03
CA GLY A 160 -29.31 30.47 50.03
C GLY A 160 -30.03 30.01 48.75
N GLY A 161 -30.71 28.87 48.81
CA GLY A 161 -31.40 28.27 47.65
C GLY A 161 -30.56 27.31 46.80
N GLN A 162 -29.27 27.10 47.13
CA GLN A 162 -28.43 26.07 46.53
C GLN A 162 -27.69 25.26 47.61
N LEU A 163 -27.64 23.94 47.44
CA LEU A 163 -26.84 23.04 48.26
C LEU A 163 -25.36 23.45 48.14
N VAL A 164 -24.68 23.64 49.26
CA VAL A 164 -23.24 23.98 49.29
C VAL A 164 -22.39 22.90 48.59
N SER A 165 -22.91 21.67 48.46
CA SER A 165 -22.30 20.55 47.73
C SER A 165 -22.21 20.75 46.21
N ASP A 166 -22.97 21.68 45.61
CA ASP A 166 -22.89 21.94 44.16
C ASP A 166 -21.58 22.61 43.75
N LEU A 167 -20.90 23.37 44.63
CA LEU A 167 -19.63 24.02 44.30
C LEU A 167 -18.45 23.02 44.21
N ASP A 168 -18.44 22.02 45.08
CA ASP A 168 -17.46 20.94 45.04
C ASP A 168 -17.75 19.99 43.86
N ALA A 169 -19.03 19.75 43.54
CA ALA A 169 -19.43 19.02 42.34
C ALA A 169 -19.01 19.74 41.04
N VAL A 170 -19.17 21.07 40.96
CA VAL A 170 -18.72 21.88 39.83
C VAL A 170 -17.19 21.85 39.70
N SER A 171 -16.47 21.92 40.82
CA SER A 171 -15.00 21.86 40.82
C SER A 171 -14.48 20.50 40.35
N ALA A 172 -15.08 19.40 40.83
CA ALA A 172 -14.75 18.04 40.40
C ALA A 172 -15.03 17.81 38.91
N ASN A 173 -16.17 18.33 38.41
CA ASN A 173 -16.53 18.24 36.99
C ASN A 173 -15.53 19.00 36.10
N ASN A 174 -15.12 20.20 36.51
CA ASN A 174 -14.12 20.98 35.77
C ASN A 174 -12.75 20.29 35.72
N GLU A 175 -12.35 19.60 36.80
CA GLU A 175 -11.10 18.86 36.81
C GLU A 175 -11.16 17.61 35.91
N GLN A 176 -12.30 16.91 35.88
CA GLN A 176 -12.53 15.81 34.96
C GLN A 176 -12.45 16.26 33.50
N ILE A 177 -13.06 17.40 33.14
CA ILE A 177 -12.99 17.97 31.79
C ILE A 177 -11.53 18.30 31.41
N ARG A 178 -10.76 18.89 32.33
CA ARG A 178 -9.34 19.19 32.09
C ARG A 178 -8.51 17.93 31.84
N ARG A 179 -8.76 16.86 32.61
CA ARG A 179 -8.10 15.55 32.42
C ARG A 179 -8.44 14.93 31.06
N GLN A 180 -9.71 14.98 30.65
CA GLN A 180 -10.13 14.50 29.33
C GLN A 180 -9.46 15.27 28.19
N ILE A 181 -9.42 16.61 28.26
CA ILE A 181 -8.75 17.44 27.24
C ILE A 181 -7.25 17.12 27.16
N ALA A 182 -6.57 16.92 28.29
CA ALA A 182 -5.16 16.55 28.30
C ALA A 182 -4.90 15.17 27.67
N GLN A 183 -5.76 14.19 27.96
CA GLN A 183 -5.71 12.86 27.36
C GLN A 183 -5.95 12.90 25.84
N GLU A 184 -6.97 13.63 25.39
CA GLU A 184 -7.23 13.82 23.97
C GLU A 184 -6.06 14.49 23.24
N ARG A 185 -5.47 15.54 23.82
CA ARG A 185 -4.30 16.21 23.23
C ARG A 185 -3.12 15.25 23.11
N ALA A 186 -2.84 14.46 24.14
CA ALA A 186 -1.76 13.46 24.12
C ALA A 186 -2.01 12.34 23.10
N GLN A 187 -3.28 11.94 22.90
CA GLN A 187 -3.64 10.97 21.87
C GLN A 187 -3.46 11.55 20.46
N ARG A 188 -3.96 12.77 20.18
CA ARG A 188 -3.79 13.43 18.88
C ARG A 188 -2.31 13.64 18.51
N LEU A 189 -1.46 13.98 19.48
CA LEU A 189 -0.01 14.11 19.26
C LEU A 189 0.64 12.77 18.86
N ARG A 190 0.25 11.66 19.50
CA ARG A 190 0.73 10.32 19.15
C ARG A 190 0.27 9.90 17.76
N GLU A 191 -1.00 10.15 17.42
CA GLU A 191 -1.56 9.86 16.11
C GLU A 191 -0.89 10.68 15.00
N ALA A 192 -0.64 11.98 15.24
CA ALA A 192 0.07 12.85 14.31
C ALA A 192 1.53 12.40 14.09
N GLY A 193 2.24 12.01 15.14
CA GLY A 193 3.59 11.46 15.04
C GLY A 193 3.64 10.15 14.26
N ALA A 194 2.71 9.23 14.53
CA ALA A 194 2.58 7.97 13.79
C ALA A 194 2.24 8.20 12.31
N LEU A 195 1.36 9.17 12.01
CA LEU A 195 1.04 9.57 10.66
C LEU A 195 2.26 10.13 9.92
N SER A 196 3.04 11.01 10.56
CA SER A 196 4.27 11.57 9.97
C SER A 196 5.29 10.49 9.61
N THR A 197 5.51 9.51 10.50
CA THR A 197 6.42 8.39 10.23
C THR A 197 5.89 7.52 9.08
N LYS A 198 4.57 7.31 9.02
CA LYS A 198 3.95 6.56 7.93
C LYS A 198 4.10 7.29 6.59
N VAL A 199 3.89 8.60 6.55
CA VAL A 199 4.09 9.43 5.35
C VAL A 199 5.54 9.36 4.88
N ALA A 200 6.53 9.56 5.77
CA ALA A 200 7.94 9.45 5.41
C ALA A 200 8.30 8.05 4.86
N SER A 201 7.71 6.99 5.42
CA SER A 201 7.91 5.62 4.91
C SER A 201 7.28 5.39 3.53
N VAL A 202 6.18 6.07 3.22
CA VAL A 202 5.51 6.01 1.90
C VAL A 202 6.31 6.79 0.87
N GLU A 203 6.81 7.98 1.21
CA GLU A 203 7.68 8.79 0.34
C GLU A 203 8.96 8.02 -0.03
N SER A 204 9.65 7.43 0.96
CA SER A 204 10.85 6.62 0.70
C SER A 204 10.55 5.41 -0.20
N LYS A 205 9.41 4.72 -0.01
CA LYS A 205 9.00 3.62 -0.89
C LYS A 205 8.64 4.08 -2.29
N ALA A 206 8.07 5.28 -2.44
CA ALA A 206 7.77 5.87 -3.74
C ALA A 206 9.05 6.24 -4.50
N GLU A 207 10.02 6.86 -3.83
CA GLU A 207 11.35 7.16 -4.40
C GLU A 207 12.09 5.88 -4.82
N GLU A 208 12.04 4.83 -4.00
CA GLU A 208 12.65 3.54 -4.35
C GLU A 208 11.96 2.89 -5.56
N ALA A 209 10.63 2.99 -5.64
CA ALA A 209 9.86 2.48 -6.78
C ALA A 209 10.16 3.27 -8.07
N GLU A 210 10.27 4.60 -8.00
CA GLU A 210 10.63 5.46 -9.12
C GLU A 210 12.05 5.15 -9.63
N SER A 211 13.01 4.99 -8.72
CA SER A 211 14.38 4.58 -9.06
C SER A 211 14.44 3.21 -9.75
N LYS A 212 13.70 2.22 -9.24
CA LYS A 212 13.59 0.89 -9.87
C LYS A 212 12.92 0.96 -11.25
N ALA A 213 11.90 1.80 -11.41
CA ALA A 213 11.24 2.01 -12.70
C ALA A 213 12.20 2.65 -13.72
N ALA A 214 12.98 3.64 -13.32
CA ALA A 214 14.00 4.25 -14.17
C ALA A 214 15.07 3.23 -14.61
N GLN A 215 15.61 2.44 -13.68
CA GLN A 215 16.58 1.38 -14.00
C GLN A 215 16.01 0.29 -14.92
N ALA A 216 14.74 -0.08 -14.73
CA ALA A 216 14.05 -1.01 -15.62
C ALA A 216 13.89 -0.41 -17.02
N GLY A 217 13.58 0.88 -17.14
CA GLY A 217 13.53 1.62 -18.40
C GLY A 217 14.86 1.59 -19.15
N GLU A 218 15.96 1.95 -18.47
CA GLU A 218 17.31 1.92 -19.06
C GLU A 218 17.71 0.51 -19.50
N SER A 219 17.39 -0.51 -18.69
CA SER A 219 17.68 -1.91 -19.00
C SER A 219 16.89 -2.39 -20.22
N ALA A 220 15.61 -2.00 -20.33
CA ALA A 220 14.77 -2.32 -21.48
C ALA A 220 15.27 -1.65 -22.76
N GLU A 221 15.66 -0.38 -22.70
CA GLU A 221 16.27 0.31 -23.84
C GLU A 221 17.59 -0.35 -24.28
N ALA A 222 18.45 -0.71 -23.34
CA ALA A 222 19.71 -1.39 -23.63
C ALA A 222 19.46 -2.77 -24.28
N ALA A 223 18.48 -3.52 -23.78
CA ALA A 223 18.07 -4.80 -24.37
C ALA A 223 17.52 -4.60 -25.79
N MET A 224 16.70 -3.58 -26.02
CA MET A 224 16.15 -3.27 -27.34
C MET A 224 17.24 -2.89 -28.34
N ARG A 225 18.20 -2.06 -27.94
CA ARG A 225 19.37 -1.72 -28.78
C ARG A 225 20.18 -2.96 -29.15
N ARG A 226 20.42 -3.86 -28.20
CA ARG A 226 21.12 -5.14 -28.45
C ARG A 226 20.35 -6.04 -29.41
N ALA A 227 19.04 -6.14 -29.24
CA ALA A 227 18.18 -6.93 -30.12
C ALA A 227 18.18 -6.39 -31.56
N ILE A 228 18.10 -5.07 -31.73
CA ILE A 228 18.18 -4.42 -33.05
C ILE A 228 19.54 -4.71 -33.69
N ALA A 229 20.65 -4.51 -32.96
CA ALA A 229 22.00 -4.79 -33.46
C ALA A 229 22.15 -6.26 -33.89
N ALA A 230 21.73 -7.21 -33.05
CA ALA A 230 21.77 -8.63 -33.38
C ALA A 230 20.92 -8.97 -34.63
N ASN A 231 19.73 -8.39 -34.76
CA ASN A 231 18.87 -8.61 -35.91
C ASN A 231 19.47 -8.04 -37.21
N THR A 232 20.11 -6.87 -37.14
CA THR A 232 20.83 -6.30 -38.29
C THR A 232 22.01 -7.16 -38.72
N GLU A 233 22.77 -7.70 -37.76
CA GLU A 233 23.90 -8.59 -38.04
C GLU A 233 23.44 -9.93 -38.64
N ALA A 234 22.38 -10.52 -38.08
CA ALA A 234 21.78 -11.74 -38.59
C ALA A 234 21.25 -11.56 -40.03
N SER A 235 20.60 -10.44 -40.31
CA SER A 235 20.11 -10.10 -41.65
C SER A 235 21.26 -9.94 -42.65
N ALA A 236 22.34 -9.28 -42.25
CA ALA A 236 23.54 -9.12 -43.08
C ALA A 236 24.24 -10.48 -43.33
N ALA A 237 24.32 -11.35 -42.32
CA ALA A 237 24.85 -12.70 -42.46
C ALA A 237 24.00 -13.55 -43.41
N ASN A 238 22.66 -13.48 -43.30
CA ASN A 238 21.76 -14.19 -44.19
C ASN A 238 21.91 -13.71 -45.65
N ALA A 239 22.00 -12.40 -45.88
CA ALA A 239 22.25 -11.84 -47.21
C ALA A 239 23.61 -12.28 -47.79
N ARG A 240 24.64 -12.46 -46.97
CA ARG A 240 25.92 -13.04 -47.40
C ARG A 240 25.76 -14.52 -47.78
N ALA A 241 25.08 -15.32 -46.96
CA ALA A 241 24.86 -16.73 -47.23
C ALA A 241 24.06 -16.97 -48.53
N ILE A 242 23.00 -16.18 -48.77
CA ILE A 242 22.21 -16.25 -50.01
C ILE A 242 23.10 -15.97 -51.23
N ARG A 243 23.94 -14.93 -51.18
CA ARG A 243 24.85 -14.60 -52.28
C ARG A 243 25.85 -15.73 -52.55
N THR A 244 26.44 -16.31 -51.50
CA THR A 244 27.36 -17.45 -51.66
C THR A 244 26.65 -18.65 -52.28
N ASN A 245 25.44 -18.98 -51.81
CA ASN A 245 24.67 -20.10 -52.36
C ASN A 245 24.28 -19.87 -53.83
N GLN A 246 23.89 -18.64 -54.20
CA GLN A 246 23.62 -18.30 -55.60
C GLN A 246 24.86 -18.47 -56.47
N PHE A 247 26.03 -18.00 -56.01
CA PHE A 247 27.30 -18.15 -56.72
C PHE A 247 27.69 -19.63 -56.91
N VAL A 248 27.52 -20.47 -55.88
CA VAL A 248 27.78 -21.91 -55.98
C VAL A 248 26.83 -22.55 -57.00
N LEU A 249 25.54 -22.24 -56.96
CA LEU A 249 24.57 -22.82 -57.89
C LEU A 249 24.76 -22.38 -59.34
N SER A 250 25.21 -21.13 -59.56
CA SER A 250 25.48 -20.60 -60.90
C SER A 250 26.83 -21.02 -61.47
N GLY A 251 27.83 -21.34 -60.63
CA GLY A 251 29.18 -21.72 -61.06
C GLY A 251 29.43 -23.23 -61.21
N MET A 252 28.53 -24.09 -60.73
CA MET A 252 28.72 -25.55 -60.81
C MET A 252 28.59 -26.10 -62.24
N PRO A 253 29.57 -26.89 -62.73
CA PRO A 253 29.45 -27.58 -64.01
C PRO A 253 28.25 -28.52 -64.03
N ARG A 254 27.51 -28.51 -65.14
CA ARG A 254 26.37 -29.42 -65.38
C ARG A 254 26.77 -30.50 -66.37
N LEU A 255 26.16 -31.67 -66.27
CA LEU A 255 26.46 -32.82 -67.13
C LEU A 255 25.27 -33.13 -68.03
N LEU A 256 25.53 -33.29 -69.32
CA LEU A 256 24.60 -33.82 -70.30
C LEU A 256 25.20 -35.09 -70.89
N HIS A 257 24.49 -36.21 -70.82
CA HIS A 257 24.98 -37.51 -71.30
C HIS A 257 23.97 -38.16 -72.23
N ILE A 258 24.45 -38.73 -73.33
CA ILE A 258 23.67 -39.63 -74.20
C ILE A 258 24.43 -40.94 -74.43
N ASP A 259 23.69 -42.03 -74.45
CA ASP A 259 24.22 -43.39 -74.67
C ASP A 259 23.27 -44.17 -75.57
N THR A 260 23.82 -45.13 -76.32
CA THR A 260 23.08 -46.12 -77.11
C THR A 260 22.56 -47.30 -76.28
N ASN A 261 22.90 -47.38 -74.99
CA ASN A 261 22.55 -48.47 -74.05
C ASN A 261 23.09 -49.85 -74.48
N LYS A 262 24.09 -49.89 -75.37
CA LYS A 262 24.74 -51.12 -75.83
C LYS A 262 26.06 -51.35 -75.09
N THR A 263 26.26 -52.52 -74.50
CA THR A 263 27.54 -52.88 -73.87
C THR A 263 28.58 -53.31 -74.92
N ASN A 264 29.86 -53.03 -74.69
CA ASN A 264 30.97 -53.56 -75.49
C ASN A 264 32.03 -54.19 -74.56
N ALA A 265 33.05 -54.83 -75.12
CA ALA A 265 34.08 -55.55 -74.36
C ALA A 265 34.95 -54.65 -73.46
N PHE A 266 34.92 -53.33 -73.66
CA PHE A 266 35.83 -52.38 -73.02
C PHE A 266 35.14 -51.34 -72.12
N THR A 267 33.81 -51.23 -72.18
CA THR A 267 33.04 -50.19 -71.47
C THR A 267 31.62 -50.66 -71.10
N SER A 268 31.22 -50.42 -69.85
CA SER A 268 29.83 -50.45 -69.39
C SER A 268 29.39 -49.01 -69.10
N SER A 269 28.48 -48.48 -69.90
CA SER A 269 27.85 -47.18 -69.67
C SER A 269 26.34 -47.39 -69.73
N ALA A 270 25.65 -46.85 -68.73
CA ALA A 270 24.20 -46.91 -68.57
C ALA A 270 23.78 -45.70 -67.75
N GLY A 271 22.82 -44.93 -68.26
CA GLY A 271 22.22 -43.82 -67.51
C GLY A 271 21.48 -42.85 -68.41
N GLU A 272 20.24 -42.53 -68.04
CA GLU A 272 19.48 -41.40 -68.57
C GLU A 272 19.42 -40.35 -67.46
N LEU A 273 20.28 -39.34 -67.50
CA LEU A 273 20.21 -38.17 -66.63
C LEU A 273 20.13 -36.93 -67.52
N ASN A 274 18.93 -36.38 -67.63
CA ASN A 274 18.65 -35.13 -68.29
C ASN A 274 18.38 -34.03 -67.26
N ASN A 275 19.31 -33.09 -67.18
CA ASN A 275 19.20 -31.86 -66.38
C ASN A 275 19.57 -30.63 -67.23
N GLY A 276 19.66 -30.78 -68.56
CA GLY A 276 20.37 -29.87 -69.46
C GLY A 276 19.53 -29.15 -70.51
N ALA A 277 18.20 -29.36 -70.54
CA ALA A 277 17.31 -28.81 -71.56
C ALA A 277 17.39 -27.27 -71.71
N ASP A 278 17.70 -26.57 -70.62
CA ASP A 278 17.84 -25.10 -70.60
C ASP A 278 19.14 -24.59 -71.28
N PHE A 279 20.12 -25.47 -71.52
CA PHE A 279 21.44 -25.12 -72.05
C PHE A 279 21.68 -25.65 -73.46
N GLY A 280 21.24 -26.88 -73.71
CA GLY A 280 21.46 -27.53 -74.99
C GLY A 280 21.04 -29.00 -74.99
N TYR A 281 21.18 -29.61 -76.15
CA TYR A 281 20.93 -31.04 -76.34
C TYR A 281 22.03 -31.66 -77.19
N LEU A 282 22.16 -32.99 -77.08
CA LEU A 282 23.07 -33.79 -77.89
C LEU A 282 22.27 -34.53 -78.97
N LEU A 283 22.82 -34.57 -80.18
CA LEU A 283 22.26 -35.32 -81.30
C LEU A 283 23.36 -36.21 -81.91
N TRP A 284 23.02 -37.47 -82.18
CA TRP A 284 23.84 -38.31 -83.04
C TRP A 284 23.66 -37.90 -84.50
N THR A 285 24.77 -37.68 -85.21
CA THR A 285 24.80 -37.40 -86.65
C THR A 285 25.69 -38.41 -87.37
N GLY A 286 25.47 -38.62 -88.66
CA GLY A 286 26.19 -39.65 -89.41
C GLY A 286 25.65 -39.91 -90.82
N GLY A 287 26.43 -40.65 -91.61
CA GLY A 287 26.11 -41.04 -92.99
C GLY A 287 25.70 -42.51 -93.12
N LEU A 288 25.39 -42.94 -94.35
CA LEU A 288 24.84 -44.28 -94.64
C LEU A 288 25.69 -45.45 -94.09
N LEU A 289 27.01 -45.27 -93.98
CA LEU A 289 27.98 -46.28 -93.52
C LEU A 289 28.42 -46.09 -92.06
N SER A 290 28.05 -44.97 -91.43
CA SER A 290 28.43 -44.60 -90.06
C SER A 290 27.31 -43.73 -89.49
N PRO A 291 26.18 -44.33 -89.09
CA PRO A 291 24.99 -43.58 -88.65
C PRO A 291 25.21 -42.81 -87.33
N GLN A 292 26.32 -43.05 -86.62
CA GLN A 292 26.72 -42.39 -85.38
C GLN A 292 28.19 -41.95 -85.44
N GLY A 293 28.69 -41.59 -86.62
CA GLY A 293 30.07 -41.14 -86.80
C GLY A 293 30.38 -39.78 -86.19
N GLU A 294 29.33 -39.05 -85.81
CA GLU A 294 29.42 -37.70 -85.27
C GLU A 294 28.46 -37.52 -84.10
N VAL A 295 28.84 -36.66 -83.15
CA VAL A 295 27.95 -36.18 -82.10
C VAL A 295 28.02 -34.67 -82.02
N THR A 296 26.84 -34.05 -82.05
CA THR A 296 26.70 -32.61 -82.05
C THR A 296 26.04 -32.15 -80.76
N PHE A 297 26.69 -31.26 -80.03
CA PHE A 297 26.05 -30.44 -79.02
C PHE A 297 25.44 -29.21 -79.68
N THR A 298 24.17 -28.93 -79.42
CA THR A 298 23.49 -27.71 -79.87
C THR A 298 22.97 -26.95 -78.67
N ALA A 299 23.36 -25.69 -78.53
CA ALA A 299 22.91 -24.85 -77.43
C ALA A 299 21.46 -24.37 -77.63
N THR A 300 20.65 -24.39 -76.58
CA THR A 300 19.28 -23.85 -76.57
C THR A 300 19.25 -22.37 -76.17
N GLY A 301 18.21 -21.66 -76.62
CA GLY A 301 17.98 -20.25 -76.29
C GLY A 301 19.14 -19.33 -76.65
N ALA A 302 19.50 -18.44 -75.71
CA ALA A 302 20.63 -17.50 -75.84
C ALA A 302 21.85 -17.92 -75.01
N TRP A 303 21.93 -19.18 -74.56
CA TRP A 303 23.00 -19.62 -73.67
C TRP A 303 24.38 -19.56 -74.34
N THR A 304 25.38 -19.03 -73.64
CA THR A 304 26.78 -18.99 -74.07
C THR A 304 27.68 -19.48 -72.93
N GLY A 305 28.75 -20.19 -73.25
CA GLY A 305 29.67 -20.72 -72.25
C GLY A 305 30.71 -21.67 -72.83
N ALA A 306 31.48 -22.30 -71.94
CA ALA A 306 32.44 -23.31 -72.35
C ALA A 306 31.82 -24.70 -72.20
N ILE A 307 32.10 -25.56 -73.15
CA ILE A 307 31.78 -26.98 -73.06
C ILE A 307 33.04 -27.82 -73.22
N LEU A 308 33.06 -28.94 -72.53
CA LEU A 308 33.95 -30.07 -72.81
C LEU A 308 33.07 -31.23 -73.21
N MET A 309 33.38 -31.89 -74.32
CA MET A 309 32.68 -33.05 -74.82
C MET A 309 33.64 -34.25 -74.84
N HIS A 310 33.21 -35.36 -74.27
CA HIS A 310 33.92 -36.64 -74.31
C HIS A 310 33.02 -37.65 -74.99
N ALA A 311 33.39 -38.05 -76.21
CA ALA A 311 32.68 -39.05 -76.99
C ALA A 311 33.49 -40.35 -76.98
N VAL A 312 32.81 -41.49 -76.85
CA VAL A 312 33.42 -42.82 -76.76
C VAL A 312 32.86 -43.72 -77.85
N THR A 313 33.73 -44.38 -78.62
CA THR A 313 33.36 -45.27 -79.72
C THR A 313 33.02 -46.68 -79.24
N GLY A 314 32.35 -47.45 -80.11
CA GLY A 314 32.04 -48.86 -79.88
C GLY A 314 33.26 -49.76 -79.63
N ASP A 315 34.46 -49.33 -80.01
CA ASP A 315 35.71 -50.08 -79.81
C ASP A 315 36.53 -49.58 -78.61
N GLY A 316 36.02 -48.60 -77.87
CA GLY A 316 36.66 -48.06 -76.66
C GLY A 316 37.64 -46.91 -76.89
N TYR A 317 37.75 -46.40 -78.12
CA TYR A 317 38.47 -45.15 -78.37
C TYR A 317 37.65 -43.96 -77.86
N SER A 318 38.32 -42.93 -77.35
CA SER A 318 37.66 -41.71 -76.90
C SER A 318 38.22 -40.46 -77.57
N ASP A 319 37.30 -39.55 -77.88
CA ASP A 319 37.60 -38.21 -78.37
C ASP A 319 37.18 -37.20 -77.29
N VAL A 320 38.12 -36.35 -76.89
CA VAL A 320 37.85 -35.24 -75.97
C VAL A 320 38.03 -33.95 -76.74
N THR A 321 36.95 -33.19 -76.88
CA THR A 321 36.92 -31.91 -77.58
C THR A 321 36.38 -30.82 -76.67
N THR A 322 36.77 -29.58 -76.91
CA THR A 322 36.31 -28.42 -76.14
C THR A 322 35.91 -27.31 -77.09
N ALA A 323 34.92 -26.53 -76.71
CA ALA A 323 34.48 -25.38 -77.49
C ALA A 323 33.89 -24.29 -76.61
N PHE A 324 33.99 -23.06 -77.08
CA PHE A 324 33.20 -21.94 -76.57
C PHE A 324 31.96 -21.78 -77.45
N ILE A 325 30.79 -21.91 -76.82
CA ILE A 325 29.50 -21.62 -77.45
C ILE A 325 29.24 -20.13 -77.30
N THR A 326 29.14 -19.44 -78.43
CA THR A 326 28.90 -18.00 -78.51
C THR A 326 27.54 -17.73 -79.15
N ALA A 327 27.17 -16.46 -79.31
CA ALA A 327 25.99 -16.10 -80.08
C ALA A 327 26.08 -16.57 -81.55
N ASP A 328 27.29 -16.56 -82.12
CA ASP A 328 27.54 -16.90 -83.53
C ASP A 328 27.83 -18.40 -83.72
N THR A 329 28.43 -19.06 -82.73
CA THR A 329 28.79 -20.48 -82.78
C THR A 329 27.92 -21.27 -81.79
N ARG A 330 26.76 -21.71 -82.27
CA ARG A 330 25.69 -22.34 -81.46
C ARG A 330 25.82 -23.86 -81.29
N SER A 331 26.77 -24.48 -81.97
CA SER A 331 26.95 -25.93 -81.96
C SER A 331 28.42 -26.33 -81.98
N HIS A 332 28.71 -27.49 -81.41
CA HIS A 332 30.03 -28.10 -81.43
C HIS A 332 29.92 -29.57 -81.82
N VAL A 333 30.79 -30.02 -82.70
CA VAL A 333 30.76 -31.37 -83.28
C VAL A 333 32.03 -32.11 -82.88
N SER A 334 31.88 -33.34 -82.42
CA SER A 334 32.96 -34.33 -82.35
C SER A 334 32.76 -35.35 -83.47
N ILE A 335 33.82 -35.68 -84.18
CA ILE A 335 33.82 -36.59 -85.33
C ILE A 335 34.75 -37.76 -85.03
N ALA A 336 34.28 -38.98 -85.21
CA ALA A 336 35.09 -40.17 -84.99
C ALA A 336 36.25 -40.22 -85.99
N GLY A 337 37.48 -40.34 -85.51
CA GLY A 337 38.71 -40.15 -86.30
C GLY A 337 38.99 -41.17 -87.42
N ALA A 338 38.12 -42.17 -87.64
CA ALA A 338 38.32 -43.20 -88.66
C ALA A 338 37.04 -43.51 -89.46
N LEU A 339 37.21 -43.75 -90.76
CA LEU A 339 36.17 -44.35 -91.61
C LEU A 339 35.67 -45.63 -90.91
N PHE A 340 34.35 -45.72 -90.69
CA PHE A 340 33.62 -46.84 -90.04
C PHE A 340 33.51 -46.84 -88.51
N GLN A 341 34.01 -45.85 -87.77
CA GLN A 341 33.75 -45.78 -86.34
C GLN A 341 32.39 -45.13 -86.03
N ASN A 342 31.69 -45.70 -85.04
CA ASN A 342 30.44 -45.17 -84.50
C ASN A 342 30.64 -44.87 -83.01
N TYR A 343 30.21 -43.69 -82.59
CA TYR A 343 30.12 -43.35 -81.18
C TYR A 343 29.02 -44.15 -80.50
N LYS A 344 29.33 -44.60 -79.28
CA LYS A 344 28.43 -45.33 -78.39
C LYS A 344 27.83 -44.41 -77.33
N SER A 345 28.63 -43.49 -76.79
CA SER A 345 28.19 -42.56 -75.76
C SER A 345 28.93 -41.22 -75.86
N ALA A 346 28.30 -40.16 -75.37
CA ALA A 346 28.88 -38.83 -75.30
C ALA A 346 28.45 -38.13 -74.02
N THR A 347 29.42 -37.58 -73.30
CA THR A 347 29.21 -36.74 -72.11
C THR A 347 29.68 -35.33 -72.39
N VAL A 348 28.87 -34.33 -72.08
CA VAL A 348 29.22 -32.92 -72.14
C VAL A 348 29.20 -32.33 -70.74
N TRP A 349 30.31 -31.71 -70.36
CA TRP A 349 30.42 -30.85 -69.19
C TRP A 349 30.16 -29.43 -69.64
N ILE A 350 29.09 -28.85 -69.11
CA ILE A 350 28.64 -27.49 -69.38
C ILE A 350 29.18 -26.60 -68.28
N PHE A 351 30.09 -25.71 -68.62
CA PHE A 351 30.65 -24.73 -67.70
C PHE A 351 29.90 -23.41 -67.89
N PRO A 352 29.06 -23.00 -66.93
CA PRO A 352 28.41 -21.70 -66.98
C PRO A 352 29.46 -20.58 -67.00
N ASN A 353 29.20 -19.53 -67.81
CA ASN A 353 30.12 -18.41 -67.96
C ASN A 353 30.24 -17.66 -66.61
N PRO A 354 31.46 -17.46 -66.05
CA PRO A 354 31.65 -16.85 -64.74
C PRO A 354 31.38 -15.34 -64.68
N THR A 355 30.86 -14.71 -65.74
CA THR A 355 30.68 -13.25 -65.86
C THR A 355 29.29 -12.73 -65.50
N VAL A 356 28.63 -13.31 -64.48
CA VAL A 356 27.44 -12.70 -63.84
C VAL A 356 27.76 -12.29 -62.42
#